data_AF-A0A952HC23-F1
#
_entry.id   AF-A0A952HC23-F1
#
_cell.length_a   1.000
_cell.length_b   1.000
_cell.length_c   1.000
_cell.angle_alpha   90.00
_cell.angle_beta   90.00
_cell.angle_gamma   90.00
#
_symmetry.space_group_name_H-M   'P 1'
#
loop_
_entity.id
_entity.type
_entity.pdbx_description
1 polymer ?
#
loop_
_entity_poly.entity_id
_entity_poly.type
_entity_poly.pdbx_seq_one_letter_code
_entity_poly.pdbx_strand_id
1 'polypeptide(L)'
;ASVVLFRLVAARAGVSSAFWATAFFCFGPLSFVLQIAYAESLFFFLMFAALLMMIQRRHWLMLPFGVAAAFTRPGELALPLALAIVFIVRTVRSRRGGDGFLPRERLAIIVTGGILALAGLSWPIIAAAVTGTGDAYLSTELSWWTGFIGNVAFIPLTPWFLLSWRYLSILGALIVIAIVAGFTWVVTRPSVRALGTEMVAFAVSYGLYLFAVFLPQQSTFRLLLPLSPLAGARGLTRNRRARKAALITCVALQPVAIVLLWFIGYP
;
A
#
# COMPACT_ATOMS: atom_id res chain seq x y z
N ALA A 1 -3.02 5.93 13.86
CA ALA A 1 -3.48 5.24 12.63
C ALA A 1 -4.90 4.66 12.74
N SER A 2 -5.21 3.84 13.76
CA SER A 2 -6.47 3.07 13.86
C SER A 2 -7.76 3.90 13.80
N VAL A 3 -7.79 5.07 14.45
CA VAL A 3 -8.94 6.00 14.38
C VAL A 3 -9.16 6.51 12.96
N VAL A 4 -8.08 6.82 12.23
CA VAL A 4 -8.17 7.30 10.84
C VAL A 4 -8.61 6.17 9.91
N LEU A 5 -8.09 4.96 10.09
CA LEU A 5 -8.57 3.77 9.37
C LEU A 5 -10.06 3.54 9.58
N PHE A 6 -10.55 3.67 10.83
CA PHE A 6 -11.97 3.56 11.13
C PHE A 6 -12.78 4.62 10.37
N ARG A 7 -12.39 5.90 10.44
CA ARG A 7 -13.07 7.00 9.74
C ARG A 7 -13.08 6.80 8.22
N LEU A 8 -11.95 6.35 7.67
CA LEU A 8 -11.75 6.05 6.26
C LEU A 8 -12.72 4.97 5.75
N VAL A 9 -12.77 3.83 6.44
CA VAL A 9 -13.66 2.73 6.04
C VAL A 9 -15.12 3.09 6.32
N ALA A 10 -15.42 3.81 7.41
CA ALA A 10 -16.78 4.21 7.76
C ALA A 10 -17.40 5.10 6.68
N ALA A 11 -16.61 6.00 6.08
CA ALA A 11 -17.04 6.91 5.01
C ALA A 11 -17.53 6.19 3.73
N ARG A 12 -17.17 4.91 3.54
CA ARG A 12 -17.53 4.13 2.34
C ARG A 12 -18.37 2.89 2.65
N ALA A 13 -18.08 2.20 3.74
CA ALA A 13 -18.63 0.87 4.03
C ALA A 13 -19.50 0.82 5.31
N GLY A 14 -19.64 1.95 6.02
CA GLY A 14 -20.41 2.07 7.26
C GLY A 14 -19.65 1.63 8.51
N VAL A 15 -20.22 1.97 9.68
CA VAL A 15 -19.60 1.79 11.01
C VAL A 15 -19.22 0.34 11.31
N SER A 16 -20.08 -0.63 10.98
CA SER A 16 -19.80 -2.04 11.26
C SER A 16 -18.57 -2.54 10.48
N SER A 17 -18.46 -2.20 9.20
CA SER A 17 -17.31 -2.58 8.38
C SER A 17 -16.03 -1.92 8.86
N ALA A 18 -16.13 -0.66 9.29
CA ALA A 18 -15.02 0.08 9.85
C ALA A 18 -14.50 -0.54 11.15
N PHE A 19 -15.41 -0.90 12.05
CA PHE A 19 -15.07 -1.59 13.30
C PHE A 19 -14.27 -2.87 13.01
N TRP A 20 -14.76 -3.72 12.11
CA TRP A 20 -14.07 -4.98 11.78
C TRP A 20 -12.74 -4.76 11.06
N ALA A 21 -12.64 -3.83 10.11
CA ALA A 21 -11.38 -3.48 9.46
C ALA A 21 -10.33 -3.00 10.48
N THR A 22 -10.74 -2.13 11.39
CA THR A 22 -9.87 -1.63 12.48
C THR A 22 -9.51 -2.75 13.45
N ALA A 23 -10.43 -3.65 13.78
CA ALA A 23 -10.14 -4.81 14.62
C ALA A 23 -9.10 -5.74 13.95
N PHE A 24 -9.24 -6.05 12.65
CA PHE A 24 -8.25 -6.85 11.93
C PHE A 24 -6.90 -6.15 11.82
N PHE A 25 -6.87 -4.82 11.74
CA PHE A 25 -5.62 -4.06 11.77
C PHE A 25 -4.95 -4.10 13.15
N CYS A 26 -5.72 -3.88 14.23
CA CYS A 26 -5.20 -3.85 15.60
C CYS A 26 -4.88 -5.24 16.17
N PHE A 27 -5.55 -6.29 15.70
CA PHE A 27 -5.36 -7.68 16.15
C PHE A 27 -4.83 -8.59 15.04
N GLY A 28 -4.37 -8.00 13.93
CA GLY A 28 -3.77 -8.70 12.80
C GLY A 28 -2.52 -9.49 13.19
N PRO A 29 -2.03 -10.39 12.31
CA PRO A 29 -0.77 -11.13 12.55
C PRO A 29 0.43 -10.21 12.83
N LEU A 30 0.38 -8.99 12.28
CA LEU A 30 1.44 -7.99 12.35
C LEU A 30 1.12 -6.84 13.31
N SER A 31 0.15 -7.02 14.22
CA SER A 31 -0.29 -5.98 15.16
C SER A 31 0.84 -5.47 16.07
N PHE A 32 1.83 -6.30 16.36
CA PHE A 32 3.01 -5.94 17.15
C PHE A 32 3.79 -4.78 16.52
N VAL A 33 3.72 -4.60 15.20
CA VAL A 33 4.34 -3.47 14.48
C VAL A 33 3.75 -2.13 14.92
N LEU A 34 2.54 -2.13 15.47
CA LEU A 34 1.91 -0.92 16.00
C LEU A 34 2.44 -0.53 17.40
N GLN A 35 3.14 -1.45 18.07
CA GLN A 35 3.66 -1.28 19.43
C GLN A 35 5.17 -1.01 19.49
N ILE A 36 5.87 -1.20 18.37
CA ILE A 36 7.31 -0.91 18.29
C ILE A 36 7.54 0.57 17.93
N ALA A 37 8.58 1.17 18.51
CA ALA A 37 9.00 2.55 18.25
C ALA A 37 9.70 2.67 16.88
N TYR A 38 8.94 2.47 15.81
CA TYR A 38 9.42 2.55 14.43
C TYR A 38 8.45 3.38 13.56
N ALA A 39 8.92 3.81 12.40
CA ALA A 39 8.20 4.66 11.46
C ALA A 39 6.84 4.12 10.95
N GLU A 40 6.50 2.84 11.10
CA GLU A 40 5.25 2.26 10.57
C GLU A 40 3.99 2.95 11.11
N SER A 41 3.88 3.14 12.42
CA SER A 41 2.66 3.71 13.02
C SER A 41 2.36 5.12 12.53
N LEU A 42 3.40 5.94 12.37
CA LEU A 42 3.29 7.28 11.79
C LEU A 42 2.96 7.19 10.30
N PHE A 43 3.66 6.36 9.54
CA PHE A 43 3.41 6.17 8.11
C PHE A 43 1.97 5.72 7.83
N PHE A 44 1.44 4.74 8.57
CA PHE A 44 0.05 4.29 8.43
C PHE A 44 -0.95 5.41 8.72
N PHE A 45 -0.69 6.22 9.76
CA PHE A 45 -1.52 7.38 10.05
C PHE A 45 -1.55 8.35 8.87
N LEU A 46 -0.38 8.71 8.33
CA LEU A 46 -0.24 9.66 7.23
C LEU A 46 -0.91 9.14 5.94
N MET A 47 -0.66 7.88 5.58
CA MET A 47 -1.27 7.24 4.41
C MET A 47 -2.79 7.16 4.52
N PHE A 48 -3.33 6.73 5.67
CA PHE A 48 -4.79 6.66 5.87
C PHE A 48 -5.42 8.06 5.91
N ALA A 49 -4.72 9.07 6.44
CA ALA A 49 -5.23 10.45 6.47
C ALA A 49 -5.26 11.06 5.07
N ALA A 50 -4.20 10.89 4.27
CA ALA A 50 -4.17 11.30 2.88
C ALA A 50 -5.29 10.63 2.07
N LEU A 51 -5.49 9.32 2.25
CA LEU A 51 -6.55 8.59 1.56
C LEU A 51 -7.95 9.03 2.02
N LEU A 52 -8.13 9.36 3.29
CA LEU A 52 -9.38 9.93 3.80
C LEU A 52 -9.67 11.29 3.15
N MET A 53 -8.66 12.15 3.03
CA MET A 53 -8.80 13.44 2.34
C MET A 53 -9.13 13.27 0.85
N MET A 54 -8.52 12.27 0.19
CA MET A 54 -8.84 11.90 -1.20
C MET A 54 -10.31 11.48 -1.33
N ILE A 55 -10.81 10.60 -0.46
CA ILE A 55 -12.20 10.11 -0.48
C ILE A 55 -13.20 11.25 -0.21
N GLN A 56 -12.84 12.19 0.66
CA GLN A 56 -13.64 13.38 0.96
C GLN A 56 -13.53 14.48 -0.12
N ARG A 57 -12.80 14.25 -1.22
CA ARG A 57 -12.50 15.22 -2.28
C ARG A 57 -11.77 16.48 -1.81
N ARG A 58 -11.12 16.43 -0.64
CA ARG A 58 -10.32 17.52 -0.07
C ARG A 58 -8.85 17.37 -0.49
N HIS A 59 -8.60 17.31 -1.80
CA HIS A 59 -7.29 16.96 -2.38
C HIS A 59 -6.13 17.82 -1.86
N TRP A 60 -6.32 19.12 -1.68
CA TRP A 60 -5.30 20.00 -1.11
C TRP A 60 -4.85 19.61 0.30
N LEU A 61 -5.77 19.08 1.12
CA LEU A 61 -5.44 18.60 2.47
C LEU A 61 -4.67 17.28 2.46
N MET A 62 -4.53 16.62 1.32
CA MET A 62 -3.64 15.46 1.22
C MET A 62 -2.17 15.86 1.33
N LEU A 63 -1.78 17.05 0.87
CA LEU A 63 -0.40 17.50 0.80
C LEU A 63 0.37 17.35 2.12
N PRO A 64 -0.08 17.88 3.27
CA PRO A 64 0.68 17.74 4.52
C PRO A 64 0.88 16.27 4.92
N PHE A 65 -0.10 15.41 4.66
CA PHE A 65 -0.01 14.00 5.02
C PHE A 65 0.86 13.20 4.05
N GLY A 66 0.66 13.38 2.74
CA GLY A 66 1.40 12.68 1.70
C GLY A 66 2.87 13.11 1.67
N VAL A 67 3.17 14.42 1.72
CA VAL A 67 4.56 14.89 1.77
C VAL A 67 5.26 14.35 3.01
N ALA A 68 4.64 14.43 4.19
CA ALA A 68 5.22 13.82 5.39
C ALA A 68 5.42 12.30 5.26
N ALA A 69 4.50 11.59 4.59
CA ALA A 69 4.63 10.15 4.36
C ALA A 69 5.84 9.83 3.48
N ALA A 70 6.10 10.62 2.42
CA ALA A 70 7.24 10.46 1.52
C ALA A 70 8.58 10.54 2.26
N PHE A 71 8.67 11.36 3.31
CA PHE A 71 9.86 11.49 4.16
C PHE A 71 9.86 10.59 5.40
N THR A 72 8.78 9.82 5.64
CA THR A 72 8.70 8.87 6.75
C THR A 72 9.14 7.47 6.33
N ARG A 73 8.70 7.03 5.13
CA ARG A 73 8.96 5.66 4.64
C ARG A 73 8.67 5.53 3.14
N PRO A 74 9.34 4.58 2.44
CA PRO A 74 8.96 4.21 1.08
C PRO A 74 7.54 3.66 1.01
N GLY A 75 6.79 4.03 -0.03
CA GLY A 75 5.40 3.61 -0.26
C GLY A 75 4.43 4.74 -0.59
N GLU A 76 4.83 5.99 -0.37
CA GLU A 76 3.98 7.16 -0.62
C GLU A 76 3.57 7.30 -2.08
N LEU A 77 4.44 6.95 -3.04
CA LEU A 77 4.22 7.08 -4.49
C LEU A 77 2.94 6.38 -5.01
N ALA A 78 2.36 5.49 -4.19
CA ALA A 78 1.03 4.96 -4.45
C ALA A 78 -0.09 6.02 -4.45
N LEU A 79 0.03 7.10 -3.66
CA LEU A 79 -0.94 8.19 -3.59
C LEU A 79 -1.03 8.99 -4.90
N PRO A 80 0.08 9.53 -5.48
CA PRO A 80 0.01 10.24 -6.75
C PRO A 80 -0.44 9.32 -7.90
N LEU A 81 -0.02 8.05 -7.91
CA LEU A 81 -0.51 7.09 -8.90
C LEU A 81 -2.02 6.83 -8.74
N ALA A 82 -2.52 6.71 -7.50
CA ALA A 82 -3.94 6.56 -7.23
C ALA A 82 -4.74 7.78 -7.68
N LEU A 83 -4.23 9.00 -7.46
CA LEU A 83 -4.81 10.23 -7.97
C LEU A 83 -4.88 10.24 -9.50
N ALA A 84 -3.83 9.78 -10.18
CA ALA A 84 -3.82 9.67 -11.64
C ALA A 84 -4.90 8.69 -12.14
N ILE A 85 -5.04 7.51 -11.51
CA ILE A 85 -6.11 6.55 -11.83
C ILE A 85 -7.48 7.18 -11.59
N VAL A 86 -7.70 7.82 -10.44
CA VAL A 86 -8.97 8.50 -10.10
C VAL A 86 -9.29 9.59 -11.13
N PHE A 87 -8.30 10.39 -11.53
CA PHE A 87 -8.44 11.42 -12.55
C PHE A 87 -8.91 10.84 -13.88
N ILE A 88 -8.27 9.76 -14.35
CA ILE A 88 -8.64 9.08 -15.60
C ILE A 88 -10.07 8.52 -15.50
N VAL A 89 -10.37 7.76 -14.44
CA VAL A 89 -11.70 7.14 -14.26
C VAL A 89 -12.80 8.19 -14.22
N ARG A 90 -12.58 9.31 -13.51
CA ARG A 90 -13.57 10.38 -13.43
C ARG A 90 -13.72 11.16 -14.73
N THR A 91 -12.63 11.37 -15.47
CA THR A 91 -12.68 11.99 -16.80
C THR A 91 -13.49 11.15 -17.77
N VAL A 92 -13.27 9.83 -17.78
CA VAL A 92 -14.04 8.90 -18.63
C VAL A 92 -15.52 8.88 -18.24
N ARG A 93 -15.85 8.88 -16.94
CA ARG A 93 -17.24 8.93 -16.48
C ARG A 93 -17.94 10.23 -16.83
N SER A 94 -17.26 11.37 -16.66
CA SER A 94 -17.81 12.69 -17.01
C SER A 94 -18.06 12.82 -18.51
N ARG A 95 -17.20 12.25 -19.37
CA ARG A 95 -17.42 12.21 -20.83
C ARG A 95 -18.60 11.33 -21.25
N ARG A 96 -18.95 10.32 -20.44
CA ARG A 96 -20.08 9.39 -20.68
C ARG A 96 -21.40 9.89 -20.08
N GLY A 97 -21.51 11.18 -19.72
CA GLY A 97 -22.72 11.76 -19.13
C GLY A 97 -22.90 11.53 -17.63
N GLY A 98 -21.87 11.05 -16.92
CA GLY A 98 -21.88 11.00 -15.44
C GLY A 98 -21.61 12.36 -14.78
N ASP A 99 -21.58 12.38 -13.44
CA ASP A 99 -21.33 13.57 -12.61
C ASP A 99 -20.27 14.53 -13.19
N GLY A 100 -20.58 15.83 -13.19
CA GLY A 100 -19.70 16.87 -13.68
C GLY A 100 -18.34 16.88 -12.99
N PHE A 101 -17.26 16.74 -13.75
CA PHE A 101 -15.89 16.84 -13.24
C PHE A 101 -15.39 18.28 -13.38
N LEU A 102 -15.62 19.08 -12.34
CA LEU A 102 -15.33 20.52 -12.30
C LEU A 102 -13.84 20.83 -12.56
N PRO A 103 -13.52 21.90 -13.32
CA PRO A 103 -12.13 22.30 -13.59
C PRO A 103 -11.28 22.54 -12.33
N ARG A 104 -11.87 23.14 -11.28
CA ARG A 104 -11.19 23.37 -9.99
C ARG A 104 -10.74 22.05 -9.34
N GLU A 105 -11.57 21.02 -9.47
CA GLU A 105 -11.25 19.70 -8.90
C GLU A 105 -10.19 18.97 -9.72
N ARG A 106 -10.23 19.10 -11.06
CA ARG A 106 -9.16 18.61 -11.95
C ARG A 106 -7.81 19.22 -11.57
N LEU A 107 -7.77 20.54 -11.42
CA LEU A 107 -6.57 21.27 -11.02
C LEU A 107 -6.07 20.79 -9.66
N ALA A 108 -6.95 20.65 -8.68
CA ALA A 108 -6.58 20.17 -7.36
C ALA A 108 -5.95 18.77 -7.40
N ILE A 109 -6.52 17.83 -8.17
CA ILE A 109 -5.97 16.48 -8.33
C ILE A 109 -4.61 16.51 -9.03
N ILE A 110 -4.49 17.25 -10.13
CA ILE A 110 -3.24 17.33 -10.92
C ILE A 110 -2.12 17.94 -10.08
N VAL A 111 -2.35 19.08 -9.45
CA VAL A 111 -1.33 19.78 -8.66
C VAL A 111 -0.96 18.96 -7.42
N THR A 112 -1.95 18.40 -6.72
CA THR A 112 -1.68 17.55 -5.56
C THR A 112 -0.89 16.32 -5.96
N GLY A 113 -1.28 15.63 -7.04
CA GLY A 113 -0.57 14.47 -7.56
C GLY A 113 0.85 14.80 -7.99
N GLY A 114 1.06 15.94 -8.66
CA GLY A 114 2.39 16.41 -9.05
C GLY A 114 3.30 16.68 -7.85
N ILE A 115 2.81 17.42 -6.84
CA ILE A 115 3.60 17.71 -5.63
C ILE A 115 3.94 16.42 -4.87
N LEU A 116 2.98 15.50 -4.73
CA LEU A 116 3.21 14.22 -4.06
C LEU A 116 4.23 13.36 -4.82
N ALA A 117 4.13 13.29 -6.16
CA ALA A 117 5.12 12.59 -6.97
C ALA A 117 6.53 13.19 -6.83
N LEU A 118 6.64 14.53 -6.84
CA LEU A 118 7.91 15.22 -6.60
C LEU A 118 8.46 14.92 -5.20
N ALA A 119 7.61 14.91 -4.17
CA ALA A 119 8.03 14.56 -2.81
C ALA A 119 8.52 13.10 -2.73
N GLY A 120 7.77 12.14 -3.28
CA GLY A 120 8.14 10.72 -3.27
C GLY A 120 9.38 10.38 -4.10
N LEU A 121 9.71 11.18 -5.12
CA LEU A 121 10.91 11.03 -5.96
C LEU A 121 12.10 11.89 -5.50
N SER A 122 11.96 12.62 -4.39
CA SER A 122 13.00 13.55 -3.93
C SER A 122 14.23 12.87 -3.34
N TRP A 123 14.08 11.70 -2.70
CA TRP A 123 15.19 11.00 -2.03
C TRP A 123 16.36 10.63 -2.95
N PRO A 124 16.14 10.08 -4.17
CA PRO A 124 17.22 9.89 -5.14
C PRO A 124 18.05 11.16 -5.40
N ILE A 125 17.39 12.30 -5.54
CA ILE A 125 18.02 13.59 -5.83
C ILE A 125 18.78 14.10 -4.60
N ILE A 126 18.16 14.03 -3.42
CA ILE A 126 18.77 14.46 -2.15
C ILE A 126 20.01 13.61 -1.86
N ALA A 127 19.91 12.29 -1.98
CA ALA A 127 21.03 11.40 -1.73
C ALA A 127 22.19 11.68 -2.69
N ALA A 128 21.91 11.85 -3.99
CA ALA A 128 22.93 12.17 -4.98
C ALA A 128 23.62 13.52 -4.68
N ALA A 129 22.85 14.55 -4.33
CA ALA A 129 23.37 15.89 -4.04
C ALA A 129 24.24 15.91 -2.77
N VAL A 130 23.81 15.22 -1.70
CA VAL A 130 24.51 15.23 -0.41
C VAL A 130 25.76 14.34 -0.43
N THR A 131 25.71 13.20 -1.11
CA THR A 131 26.82 12.24 -1.15
C THR A 131 27.81 12.50 -2.30
N GLY A 132 27.44 13.31 -3.29
CA GLY A 132 28.20 13.48 -4.53
C GLY A 132 28.18 12.25 -5.44
N THR A 133 27.40 11.21 -5.12
CA THR A 133 27.33 9.95 -5.87
C THR A 133 25.96 9.79 -6.52
N GLY A 134 25.91 9.82 -7.87
CA GLY A 134 24.67 9.92 -8.64
C GLY A 134 23.63 8.83 -8.37
N ASP A 135 24.08 7.62 -8.04
CA ASP A 135 23.24 6.44 -7.79
C ASP A 135 23.13 6.05 -6.31
N ALA A 136 23.57 6.92 -5.37
CA ALA A 136 23.65 6.62 -3.93
C ALA A 136 22.38 6.03 -3.33
N TYR A 137 21.21 6.55 -3.72
CA TYR A 137 19.94 6.02 -3.24
C TYR A 137 19.70 4.59 -3.72
N LEU A 138 19.89 4.34 -5.03
CA LEU A 138 19.64 3.04 -5.63
C LEU A 138 20.64 1.99 -5.13
N SER A 139 21.92 2.33 -5.01
CA SER A 139 22.94 1.43 -4.47
C SER A 139 22.65 1.07 -3.00
N THR A 140 22.16 2.02 -2.21
CA THR A 140 21.71 1.75 -0.83
C THR A 140 20.52 0.80 -0.80
N GLU A 141 19.50 1.00 -1.63
CA GLU A 141 18.33 0.10 -1.71
C GLU A 141 18.71 -1.31 -2.17
N LEU A 142 19.60 -1.42 -3.17
CA LEU A 142 20.07 -2.71 -3.69
C LEU A 142 21.02 -3.43 -2.73
N SER A 143 21.69 -2.73 -1.81
CA SER A 143 22.54 -3.37 -0.80
C SER A 143 21.77 -4.40 0.04
N TRP A 144 20.48 -4.15 0.29
CA TRP A 144 19.57 -5.07 1.01
C TRP A 144 19.22 -6.34 0.21
N TRP A 145 19.54 -6.41 -1.08
CA TRP A 145 19.25 -7.55 -1.94
C TRP A 145 20.44 -8.51 -2.05
N THR A 146 21.64 -8.00 -1.80
CA THR A 146 22.90 -8.69 -2.08
C THR A 146 23.01 -10.06 -1.40
N GLY A 147 22.57 -10.20 -0.16
CA GLY A 147 22.61 -11.50 0.54
C GLY A 147 21.61 -12.54 0.00
N PHE A 148 20.60 -12.14 -0.79
CA PHE A 148 19.62 -13.05 -1.38
C PHE A 148 19.94 -13.40 -2.85
N ILE A 149 20.25 -12.39 -3.66
CA ILE A 149 20.38 -12.54 -5.12
C ILE A 149 21.68 -11.96 -5.69
N GLY A 150 22.60 -11.52 -4.83
CA GLY A 150 23.87 -10.91 -5.24
C GLY A 150 23.72 -9.50 -5.79
N ASN A 151 24.77 -9.01 -6.45
CA ASN A 151 24.76 -7.71 -7.12
C ASN A 151 24.06 -7.85 -8.47
N VAL A 152 22.90 -7.20 -8.60
CA VAL A 152 22.09 -7.21 -9.82
C VAL A 152 21.68 -5.80 -10.19
N ALA A 153 21.50 -5.54 -11.48
CA ALA A 153 20.92 -4.29 -11.94
C ALA A 153 19.44 -4.21 -11.55
N PHE A 154 18.99 -3.03 -11.12
CA PHE A 154 17.58 -2.80 -10.84
C PHE A 154 16.79 -2.67 -12.14
N ILE A 155 15.81 -3.56 -12.32
CA ILE A 155 14.82 -3.46 -13.40
C ILE A 155 13.43 -3.51 -12.74
N PRO A 156 12.58 -2.48 -12.88
CA PRO A 156 11.24 -2.49 -12.31
C PRO A 156 10.44 -3.73 -12.72
N LEU A 157 9.57 -4.20 -11.82
CA LEU A 157 8.67 -5.35 -12.00
C LEU A 157 9.36 -6.74 -12.05
N THR A 158 10.68 -6.77 -12.08
CA THR A 158 11.47 -8.02 -12.03
C THR A 158 11.77 -8.58 -10.63
N PRO A 159 11.81 -7.82 -9.51
CA PRO A 159 12.38 -8.32 -8.25
C PRO A 159 11.71 -9.59 -7.71
N TRP A 160 10.39 -9.67 -7.82
CA TRP A 160 9.62 -10.84 -7.40
C TRP A 160 9.98 -12.10 -8.18
N PHE A 161 10.22 -11.95 -9.49
CA PHE A 161 10.68 -13.03 -10.35
C PHE A 161 12.14 -13.39 -10.07
N LEU A 162 13.03 -12.40 -9.88
CA LEU A 162 14.44 -12.65 -9.57
C LEU A 162 14.60 -13.53 -8.33
N LEU A 163 13.93 -13.17 -7.23
CA LEU A 163 13.99 -13.94 -5.99
C LEU A 163 13.40 -15.34 -6.16
N SER A 164 12.16 -15.42 -6.65
CA SER A 164 11.44 -16.69 -6.74
C SER A 164 12.10 -17.65 -7.74
N TRP A 165 12.64 -17.15 -8.84
CA TRP A 165 13.38 -17.94 -9.82
C TRP A 165 14.69 -18.48 -9.23
N ARG A 166 15.41 -17.67 -8.45
CA ARG A 166 16.67 -18.08 -7.81
C ARG A 166 16.52 -19.32 -6.92
N TYR A 167 15.42 -19.40 -6.16
CA TYR A 167 15.21 -20.48 -5.17
C TYR A 167 14.28 -21.60 -5.66
N LEU A 168 13.32 -21.30 -6.53
CA LEU A 168 12.26 -22.23 -6.95
C LEU A 168 12.10 -22.35 -8.47
N SER A 169 12.94 -21.68 -9.26
CA SER A 169 12.92 -21.71 -10.73
C SER A 169 11.50 -21.46 -11.30
N ILE A 170 11.03 -22.29 -12.24
CA ILE A 170 9.72 -22.21 -12.88
C ILE A 170 8.58 -22.18 -11.86
N LEU A 171 8.65 -22.99 -10.80
CA LEU A 171 7.64 -23.01 -9.75
C LEU A 171 7.56 -21.64 -9.06
N GLY A 172 8.71 -20.99 -8.83
CA GLY A 172 8.78 -19.63 -8.29
C GLY A 172 8.06 -18.60 -9.16
N ALA A 173 8.32 -18.62 -10.47
CA ALA A 173 7.64 -17.72 -11.41
C ALA A 173 6.11 -17.95 -11.43
N LEU A 174 5.67 -19.21 -11.38
CA LEU A 174 4.25 -19.56 -11.29
C LEU A 174 3.60 -19.05 -10.00
N ILE A 175 4.32 -19.12 -8.87
CA ILE A 175 3.85 -18.55 -7.59
C ILE A 175 3.65 -17.05 -7.71
N VAL A 176 4.60 -16.32 -8.31
CA VAL A 176 4.46 -14.86 -8.51
C VAL A 176 3.24 -14.54 -9.37
N ILE A 177 3.04 -15.26 -10.48
CA ILE A 177 1.86 -15.10 -11.34
C ILE A 177 0.58 -15.38 -10.56
N ALA A 178 0.56 -16.43 -9.74
CA ALA A 178 -0.59 -16.76 -8.90
C ALA A 178 -0.89 -15.67 -7.85
N ILE A 179 0.13 -15.05 -7.26
CA ILE A 179 -0.02 -13.93 -6.33
C ILE A 179 -0.64 -12.71 -7.05
N VAL A 180 -0.13 -12.35 -8.23
CA VAL A 180 -0.67 -11.24 -9.03
C VAL A 180 -2.12 -11.52 -9.46
N ALA A 181 -2.41 -12.74 -9.88
CA ALA A 181 -3.77 -13.16 -10.23
C ALA A 181 -4.70 -13.12 -9.02
N GLY A 182 -4.25 -13.61 -7.86
CA GLY A 182 -5.00 -13.57 -6.60
C GLY A 182 -5.28 -12.15 -6.14
N PHE A 183 -4.28 -11.26 -6.20
CA PHE A 183 -4.46 -9.84 -5.87
C PHE A 183 -5.47 -9.17 -6.82
N THR A 184 -5.31 -9.37 -8.12
CA THR A 184 -6.24 -8.88 -9.16
C THR A 184 -7.66 -9.38 -8.89
N TRP A 185 -7.81 -10.66 -8.56
CA TRP A 185 -9.11 -11.25 -8.21
C TRP A 185 -9.72 -10.62 -6.96
N VAL A 186 -8.92 -10.34 -5.91
CA VAL A 186 -9.41 -9.66 -4.71
C VAL A 186 -9.89 -8.24 -5.01
N VAL A 187 -9.10 -7.43 -5.73
CA VAL A 187 -9.47 -6.01 -5.99
C VAL A 187 -10.63 -5.88 -6.98
N THR A 188 -10.86 -6.90 -7.82
CA THR A 188 -11.98 -6.94 -8.77
C THR A 188 -13.28 -7.46 -8.15
N ARG A 189 -13.24 -8.09 -6.96
CA ARG A 189 -14.44 -8.56 -6.25
C ARG A 189 -15.45 -7.42 -6.04
N PRO A 190 -16.75 -7.66 -6.26
CA PRO A 190 -17.79 -6.64 -6.04
C PRO A 190 -17.77 -6.03 -4.64
N SER A 191 -17.47 -6.83 -3.61
CA SER A 191 -17.39 -6.37 -2.23
C SER A 191 -16.26 -5.38 -1.97
N VAL A 192 -15.14 -5.50 -2.69
CA VAL A 192 -13.99 -4.60 -2.61
C VAL A 192 -14.24 -3.36 -3.46
N ARG A 193 -14.77 -3.53 -4.69
CA ARG A 193 -15.15 -2.42 -5.56
C ARG A 193 -16.21 -1.51 -4.94
N ALA A 194 -17.08 -2.05 -4.07
CA ALA A 194 -18.05 -1.28 -3.29
C ALA A 194 -17.43 -0.31 -2.28
N LEU A 195 -16.12 -0.44 -1.95
CA LEU A 195 -15.39 0.53 -1.12
C LEU A 195 -15.13 1.86 -1.85
N GLY A 196 -15.38 1.93 -3.16
CA GLY A 196 -15.22 3.15 -3.97
C GLY A 196 -13.96 3.16 -4.81
N THR A 197 -13.98 3.98 -5.87
CA THR A 197 -12.91 4.05 -6.87
C THR A 197 -11.57 4.44 -6.25
N GLU A 198 -11.56 5.41 -5.34
CA GLU A 198 -10.35 5.96 -4.71
C GLU A 198 -9.64 4.89 -3.86
N MET A 199 -10.40 4.08 -3.12
CA MET A 199 -9.86 2.99 -2.31
C MET A 199 -9.23 1.89 -3.18
N VAL A 200 -9.91 1.51 -4.27
CA VAL A 200 -9.41 0.49 -5.21
C VAL A 200 -8.20 1.02 -5.98
N ALA A 201 -8.24 2.28 -6.43
CA ALA A 201 -7.14 2.93 -7.11
C ALA A 201 -5.89 2.97 -6.22
N PHE A 202 -6.06 3.33 -4.94
CA PHE A 202 -4.98 3.28 -3.96
C PHE A 202 -4.43 1.86 -3.77
N ALA A 203 -5.31 0.87 -3.55
CA ALA A 203 -4.89 -0.51 -3.36
C ALA A 203 -4.09 -1.04 -4.56
N VAL A 204 -4.58 -0.82 -5.78
CA VAL A 204 -3.89 -1.22 -7.01
C VAL A 204 -2.57 -0.49 -7.15
N SER A 205 -2.53 0.81 -6.88
CA SER A 205 -1.31 1.62 -6.97
C SER A 205 -0.25 1.16 -5.97
N TYR A 206 -0.66 0.87 -4.72
CA TYR A 206 0.23 0.43 -3.67
C TYR A 206 0.72 -1.01 -3.90
N GLY A 207 -0.15 -1.90 -4.37
CA GLY A 207 0.23 -3.25 -4.80
C GLY A 207 1.22 -3.22 -5.98
N LEU A 208 0.97 -2.38 -6.98
CA LEU A 208 1.88 -2.21 -8.12
C LEU A 208 3.23 -1.61 -7.67
N TYR A 209 3.22 -0.63 -6.77
CA TYR A 209 4.44 -0.07 -6.19
C TYR A 209 5.30 -1.17 -5.55
N LEU A 210 4.72 -1.96 -4.64
CA LEU A 210 5.44 -3.07 -3.99
C LEU A 210 5.93 -4.12 -5.00
N PHE A 211 5.12 -4.42 -6.01
CA PHE A 211 5.50 -5.37 -7.06
C PHE A 211 6.64 -4.84 -7.95
N ALA A 212 6.63 -3.54 -8.25
CA ALA A 212 7.57 -2.92 -9.16
C ALA A 212 8.97 -2.76 -8.56
N VAL A 213 9.07 -2.34 -7.29
CA VAL A 213 10.36 -1.90 -6.73
C VAL A 213 10.88 -2.77 -5.61
N PHE A 214 10.05 -3.62 -5.00
CA PHE A 214 10.43 -4.31 -3.76
C PHE A 214 10.79 -5.78 -4.01
N LEU A 215 11.89 -6.24 -3.42
CA LEU A 215 12.24 -7.67 -3.38
C LEU A 215 11.38 -8.36 -2.30
N PRO A 216 10.63 -9.44 -2.59
CA PRO A 216 9.70 -10.02 -1.63
C PRO A 216 10.40 -10.76 -0.48
N GLN A 217 10.71 -10.03 0.59
CA GLN A 217 11.40 -10.51 1.79
C GLN A 217 10.42 -10.63 2.97
N GLN A 218 10.93 -10.99 4.16
CA GLN A 218 10.16 -11.01 5.41
C GLN A 218 9.45 -9.67 5.70
N SER A 219 10.09 -8.55 5.35
CA SER A 219 9.52 -7.21 5.52
C SER A 219 8.27 -6.95 4.67
N THR A 220 8.07 -7.69 3.58
CA THR A 220 6.93 -7.52 2.65
C THR A 220 5.60 -7.63 3.37
N PHE A 221 5.47 -8.54 4.34
CA PHE A 221 4.23 -8.69 5.11
C PHE A 221 3.85 -7.39 5.84
N ARG A 222 4.83 -6.72 6.47
CA ARG A 222 4.61 -5.43 7.16
C ARG A 222 4.26 -4.33 6.17
N LEU A 223 4.90 -4.35 5.00
CA LEU A 223 4.63 -3.38 3.95
C LEU A 223 3.21 -3.55 3.38
N LEU A 224 2.53 -4.68 3.54
CA LEU A 224 1.14 -4.82 3.08
C LEU A 224 0.11 -4.11 3.99
N LEU A 225 0.50 -3.67 5.20
CA LEU A 225 -0.43 -3.07 6.17
C LEU A 225 -1.17 -1.81 5.68
N PRO A 226 -0.64 -0.95 4.79
CA PRO A 226 -1.41 0.14 4.20
C PRO A 226 -2.62 -0.32 3.38
N LEU A 227 -2.70 -1.61 2.99
CA LEU A 227 -3.88 -2.21 2.34
C LEU A 227 -5.00 -2.61 3.33
N SER A 228 -4.81 -2.40 4.63
CA SER A 228 -5.82 -2.68 5.67
C SER A 228 -7.23 -2.13 5.42
N PRO A 229 -7.43 -0.98 4.74
CA PRO A 229 -8.78 -0.51 4.42
C PRO A 229 -9.61 -1.52 3.60
N LEU A 230 -8.97 -2.41 2.82
CA LEU A 230 -9.65 -3.47 2.05
C LEU A 230 -10.33 -4.50 2.95
N ALA A 231 -9.86 -4.69 4.18
CA ALA A 231 -10.48 -5.59 5.15
C ALA A 231 -11.89 -5.12 5.57
N GLY A 232 -12.26 -3.87 5.24
CA GLY A 232 -13.62 -3.33 5.37
C GLY A 232 -14.61 -3.82 4.31
N ALA A 233 -14.18 -4.64 3.35
CA ALA A 233 -15.07 -5.16 2.31
C ALA A 233 -16.25 -5.95 2.91
N ARG A 234 -17.47 -5.62 2.48
CA ARG A 234 -18.72 -6.18 3.06
C ARG A 234 -18.82 -7.70 3.01
N GLY A 235 -18.16 -8.33 2.03
CA GLY A 235 -18.10 -9.80 1.92
C GLY A 235 -17.44 -10.47 3.11
N LEU A 236 -16.43 -9.81 3.71
CA LEU A 236 -15.76 -10.28 4.93
C LEU A 236 -16.52 -9.85 6.19
N THR A 237 -16.90 -8.58 6.28
CA THR A 237 -17.39 -7.97 7.54
C THR A 237 -18.83 -8.35 7.89
N ARG A 238 -19.71 -8.60 6.89
CA ARG A 238 -21.10 -9.01 7.13
C ARG A 238 -21.23 -10.50 7.44
N ASN A 239 -20.28 -11.34 7.02
CA ASN A 239 -20.33 -12.77 7.30
C ASN A 239 -19.74 -13.06 8.70
N ARG A 240 -20.60 -13.45 9.64
CA ARG A 240 -20.22 -13.72 11.04
C ARG A 240 -19.18 -14.84 11.17
N ARG A 241 -19.24 -15.87 10.33
CA ARG A 241 -18.26 -16.97 10.34
C ARG A 241 -16.93 -16.48 9.78
N ALA A 242 -16.95 -15.78 8.64
CA ALA A 242 -15.74 -15.26 8.01
C ALA A 242 -14.98 -14.28 8.91
N ARG A 243 -15.66 -13.33 9.55
CA ARG A 243 -15.00 -12.35 10.45
C ARG A 243 -14.45 -13.00 11.72
N LYS A 244 -15.13 -14.01 12.28
CA LYS A 244 -14.63 -14.78 13.42
C LYS A 244 -13.39 -15.59 13.04
N ALA A 245 -13.47 -16.33 11.94
CA ALA A 245 -12.34 -17.10 11.42
C ALA A 245 -11.14 -16.18 11.15
N ALA A 246 -11.35 -15.07 10.44
CA ALA A 246 -10.31 -14.09 10.18
C ALA A 246 -9.68 -13.55 11.47
N LEU A 247 -10.48 -13.14 12.47
CA LEU A 247 -9.94 -12.63 13.74
C LEU A 247 -9.14 -13.70 14.50
N ILE A 248 -9.66 -14.93 14.60
CA ILE A 248 -8.97 -16.04 15.26
C ILE A 248 -7.65 -16.33 14.54
N THR A 249 -7.67 -16.42 13.21
CA THR A 249 -6.46 -16.62 12.40
C THR A 249 -5.48 -15.47 12.58
N CYS A 250 -5.94 -14.23 12.59
CA CYS A 250 -5.11 -13.05 12.82
C CYS A 250 -4.37 -13.14 14.16
N VAL A 251 -5.08 -13.48 15.24
CA VAL A 251 -4.50 -13.61 16.59
C VAL A 251 -3.57 -14.83 16.66
N ALA A 252 -3.99 -15.98 16.16
CA ALA A 252 -3.21 -17.22 16.18
C ALA A 252 -1.91 -17.11 15.38
N LEU A 253 -1.87 -16.28 14.33
CA LEU A 253 -0.67 -16.03 13.53
C LEU A 253 0.28 -15.01 14.17
N GLN A 254 -0.07 -14.31 15.26
CA GLN A 254 0.84 -13.33 15.87
C GLN A 254 2.14 -13.95 16.39
N PRO A 255 2.13 -15.05 17.17
CA PRO A 255 3.39 -15.69 17.62
C PRO A 255 4.22 -16.18 16.43
N VAL A 256 3.57 -16.76 15.41
CA VAL A 256 4.22 -17.24 14.19
C VAL A 256 4.89 -16.07 13.44
N ALA A 257 4.20 -14.95 13.29
CA ALA A 257 4.73 -13.77 12.63
C ALA A 257 5.89 -13.16 13.42
N ILE A 258 5.82 -13.11 14.76
CA ILE A 258 6.93 -12.62 15.59
C ILE A 258 8.16 -13.51 15.42
N VAL A 259 8.00 -14.84 15.52
CA VAL A 259 9.12 -15.78 15.38
C VAL A 259 9.73 -15.71 13.98
N LEU A 260 8.91 -15.82 12.92
CA LEU A 260 9.40 -15.87 11.55
C LEU A 260 9.96 -14.53 11.04
N LEU A 261 9.46 -13.39 11.53
CA LEU A 261 9.87 -12.07 11.02
C LEU A 261 10.93 -11.38 11.88
N TRP A 262 11.12 -11.83 13.13
CA TRP A 262 11.98 -11.14 14.09
C TRP A 262 13.07 -12.02 14.70
N PHE A 263 12.80 -13.31 14.90
CA PHE A 263 13.76 -14.23 15.53
C PHE A 263 14.49 -15.12 14.53
N ILE A 264 13.82 -15.48 13.43
CA ILE A 264 14.42 -16.26 12.36
C ILE A 264 14.86 -15.27 11.28
N GLY A 265 16.13 -14.87 11.30
CA GLY A 265 16.74 -13.99 10.31
C GLY A 265 17.88 -14.70 9.58
N TYR A 266 17.82 -14.70 8.25
CA TYR A 266 18.70 -15.40 7.28
C TYR A 266 18.89 -16.92 7.53
N PRO A 267 18.87 -17.78 6.49
CA PRO A 267 19.60 -19.05 6.59
C PRO A 267 21.11 -18.80 6.73
#